data_AF-A0A7Y0XBF0-F1
#
_entry.id   AF-A0A7Y0XBF0-F1
#
_cell.length_a   1.000
_cell.length_b   1.000
_cell.length_c   1.000
_cell.angle_alpha   90.00
_cell.angle_beta   90.00
_cell.angle_gamma   90.00
#
_symmetry.space_group_name_H-M   'P 1'
#
loop_
_entity.id
_entity.type
_entity.pdbx_description
1 polymer ?
#
loop_
_entity_poly.entity_id
_entity_poly.type
_entity_poly.pdbx_seq_one_letter_code
_entity_poly.pdbx_strand_id
1 'polypeptide(L)' 'REVLQHSPMALRCLKAALNADCDGQAGLQELAGNATMMFYMTDEGQEGRNAFNEKRRPDFDKFPRNP' A
#
# COMPACT_ATOMS: atom_id res chain seq x y z
N ARG A 1 -22.23 15.97 -0.54
CA ARG A 1 -21.67 15.57 -1.86
C ARG A 1 -20.19 15.93 -2.00
N GLU A 2 -19.67 16.87 -1.22
CA GLU A 2 -18.27 17.33 -1.25
C GLU A 2 -17.24 16.19 -1.11
N VAL A 3 -17.45 15.25 -0.18
CA VAL A 3 -16.56 14.09 0.01
C VAL A 3 -16.36 13.27 -1.28
N LEU A 4 -17.39 13.17 -2.14
CA LEU A 4 -17.31 12.42 -3.40
C LEU A 4 -16.41 13.08 -4.45
N GLN A 5 -15.99 14.33 -4.22
CA GLN A 5 -15.09 15.08 -5.11
C GLN A 5 -13.62 14.82 -4.79
N HIS A 6 -13.30 14.13 -3.68
CA HIS A 6 -11.94 13.85 -3.26
C HIS A 6 -11.48 12.44 -3.65
N SER A 7 -10.17 12.20 -3.63
CA SER A 7 -9.58 10.89 -3.93
C SER A 7 -10.11 9.81 -2.99
N PRO A 8 -10.78 8.75 -3.49
CA PRO A 8 -11.25 7.66 -2.66
C PRO A 8 -10.11 6.95 -1.90
N MET A 9 -8.92 6.90 -2.50
CA MET A 9 -7.72 6.32 -1.88
C MET A 9 -7.23 7.17 -0.70
N ALA A 10 -7.21 8.49 -0.88
CA ALA A 10 -6.81 9.40 0.20
C ALA A 10 -7.80 9.30 1.38
N LEU A 11 -9.10 9.30 1.09
CA LEU A 11 -10.14 9.22 2.12
C LEU A 11 -10.05 7.94 2.96
N ARG A 12 -9.85 6.77 2.33
CA ARG A 12 -9.71 5.51 3.08
C ARG A 12 -8.43 5.43 3.91
N CYS A 13 -7.31 5.97 3.42
CA CYS A 13 -6.06 6.01 4.17
C CYS A 13 -6.18 6.93 5.38
N LEU A 14 -6.77 8.12 5.22
CA LEU A 14 -7.01 9.05 6.32
C LEU A 14 -7.93 8.44 7.39
N LYS A 15 -8.99 7.75 6.99
CA LYS A 15 -9.85 7.03 7.94
C LYS A 15 -9.07 6.00 8.77
N ALA A 16 -8.27 5.16 8.11
CA ALA A 16 -7.47 4.14 8.80
C ALA A 16 -6.39 4.77 9.70
N ALA A 17 -5.80 5.89 9.30
CA ALA A 17 -4.82 6.62 10.11
C ALA A 17 -5.45 7.18 11.40
N LEU A 18 -6.68 7.71 11.31
CA LEU A 18 -7.42 8.18 12.48
C LEU A 18 -7.81 7.03 13.42
N ASN A 19 -8.22 5.87 12.86
CA ASN A 19 -8.50 4.68 13.66
C ASN A 19 -7.24 4.13 14.35
N ALA A 20 -6.08 4.20 13.69
CA ALA A 20 -4.80 3.71 14.24
C ALA A 20 -4.35 4.41 15.53
N ASP A 21 -4.78 5.64 15.76
CA ASP A 21 -4.49 6.38 17.01
C ASP A 21 -5.23 5.77 18.22
N CYS A 22 -6.44 5.24 18.00
CA CYS A 22 -7.31 4.74 19.08
C CYS A 22 -7.28 3.21 19.22
N ASP A 23 -7.22 2.48 18.10
CA ASP A 23 -7.51 1.05 18.05
C ASP A 23 -6.23 0.18 18.08
N GLY A 24 -5.08 0.78 18.41
CA GLY A 24 -3.80 0.10 18.57
C GLY A 24 -3.48 -0.84 17.42
N GLN A 25 -3.30 -2.14 17.72
CA GLN A 25 -2.97 -3.15 16.69
C GLN A 25 -4.06 -3.31 15.63
N ALA A 26 -5.34 -3.15 15.97
CA ALA A 26 -6.43 -3.28 15.00
C ALA A 26 -6.43 -2.10 14.02
N GLY A 27 -6.22 -0.88 14.51
CA GLY A 27 -6.10 0.29 13.64
C GLY A 27 -4.81 0.26 12.79
N LEU A 28 -3.70 -0.24 13.33
CA LEU A 28 -2.48 -0.50 12.56
C LEU A 28 -2.71 -1.54 11.45
N GLN A 29 -3.53 -2.57 11.69
CA GLN A 29 -3.88 -3.55 10.67
C GLN A 29 -4.63 -2.91 9.50
N GLU A 30 -5.59 -2.02 9.76
CA GLU A 30 -6.31 -1.30 8.70
C GLU A 30 -5.37 -0.43 7.87
N LEU A 31 -4.49 0.32 8.55
CA LEU A 31 -3.53 1.22 7.89
C LEU A 31 -2.49 0.45 7.06
N ALA A 32 -1.89 -0.60 7.65
CA ALA A 32 -0.94 -1.47 6.97
C ALA A 32 -1.58 -2.21 5.79
N GLY A 33 -2.86 -2.57 5.89
CA GLY A 33 -3.63 -3.14 4.79
C GLY A 33 -3.76 -2.19 3.60
N ASN A 34 -4.04 -0.90 3.85
CA ASN A 34 -4.06 0.12 2.80
C ASN A 34 -2.67 0.33 2.18
N ALA A 35 -1.61 0.34 2.99
CA ALA A 35 -0.23 0.46 2.50
C ALA A 35 0.15 -0.73 1.60
N THR A 36 -0.18 -1.96 2.00
CA THR A 36 0.04 -3.18 1.20
C THR A 36 -0.71 -3.11 -0.13
N MET A 37 -1.97 -2.65 -0.12
CA MET A 37 -2.76 -2.47 -1.34
C MET A 37 -2.11 -1.47 -2.30
N MET A 38 -1.60 -0.34 -1.79
CA MET A 38 -0.90 0.64 -2.63
C MET A 38 0.43 0.08 -3.17
N PHE A 39 1.18 -0.67 -2.35
CA PHE A 39 2.41 -1.32 -2.80
C PHE A 39 2.16 -2.33 -3.94
N TYR A 40 1.06 -3.09 -3.88
CA TYR A 40 0.69 -4.01 -4.97
C TYR A 40 0.36 -3.31 -6.30
N MET A 41 0.12 -2.00 -6.28
CA MET A 41 -0.09 -1.21 -7.50
C MET A 41 1.22 -0.66 -8.09
N THR A 42 2.35 -0.72 -7.37
CA THR A 42 3.64 -0.21 -7.87
C THR A 42 4.34 -1.25 -8.75
N ASP A 43 5.26 -0.78 -9.59
CA ASP A 43 6.09 -1.67 -10.41
C ASP A 43 7.02 -2.55 -9.56
N GLU A 44 7.49 -2.03 -8.42
CA GLU A 44 8.29 -2.78 -7.46
C GLU A 44 7.50 -3.92 -6.82
N GLY A 45 6.26 -3.68 -6.40
CA GLY A 45 5.39 -4.73 -5.87
C GLY A 45 5.04 -5.79 -6.93
N GLN A 46 4.84 -5.36 -8.18
CA GLN A 46 4.58 -6.26 -9.29
C GLN A 46 5.79 -7.12 -9.67
N GLU A 47 7.02 -6.61 -9.56
CA GLU A 47 8.26 -7.37 -9.83
C GLU A 47 8.34 -8.66 -9.02
N GLY A 48 8.07 -8.58 -7.70
CA GLY A 48 8.08 -9.77 -6.84
C GLY A 48 7.05 -10.82 -7.28
N ARG A 49 5.83 -10.39 -7.59
CA ARG A 49 4.76 -11.26 -8.11
C ARG A 49 5.14 -11.90 -9.45
N ASN A 50 5.64 -11.09 -10.39
CA ASN A 50 5.98 -11.54 -11.73
C ASN A 50 7.16 -12.52 -11.69
N ALA A 51 8.20 -12.22 -10.91
CA ALA A 51 9.34 -13.11 -10.71
C ALA A 51 8.94 -14.48 -10.13
N PHE A 52 8.01 -14.48 -9.16
CA PHE A 52 7.45 -15.72 -8.61
C PHE A 52 6.72 -16.53 -9.69
N ASN A 53 5.85 -15.90 -10.48
CA ASN A 53 5.09 -16.56 -11.54
C ASN A 53 6.01 -17.11 -12.65
N GLU A 54 7.06 -16.38 -12.98
CA GLU A 54 8.08 -16.74 -13.97
C GLU A 54 9.15 -17.69 -13.42
N LYS A 55 9.09 -18.05 -12.13
CA LYS A 55 10.05 -18.92 -11.42
C LYS A 55 11.51 -18.44 -11.55
N ARG A 56 11.72 -17.13 -11.60
CA ARG A 56 13.04 -16.49 -11.59
C ARG A 56 13.27 -15.76 -10.28
N ARG A 57 14.52 -15.36 -10.03
CA ARG A 57 14.81 -14.45 -8.93
C ARG A 57 14.25 -13.06 -9.26
N PRO A 58 13.62 -12.36 -8.29
CA PRO A 58 13.23 -10.98 -8.49
C PRO A 58 14.45 -10.08 -8.58
N ASP A 59 14.36 -9.05 -9.42
CA ASP A 59 15.39 -8.02 -9.56
C ASP A 59 14.82 -6.68 -9.08
N PHE A 60 15.21 -6.30 -7.85
CA PHE A 60 14.82 -5.04 -7.23
C PHE A 60 15.87 -3.94 -7.38
N ASP A 61 17.06 -4.23 -7.94
CA ASP A 61 18.14 -3.25 -8.03
C ASP A 61 17.81 -2.13 -9.03
N LYS A 62 16.86 -2.39 -9.94
CA LYS A 62 16.31 -1.40 -10.88
C LYS A 62 15.40 -0.33 -10.23
N PHE A 63 14.98 -0.50 -8.97
CA PHE A 63 14.12 0.48 -8.28
C PHE A 63 14.95 1.38 -7.36
N PRO A 64 14.83 2.72 -7.47
CA PRO A 64 15.58 3.63 -6.61
C PRO A 64 15.10 3.52 -5.17
N ARG A 65 16.05 3.50 -4.23
CA ARG A 65 15.76 3.59 -2.80
C ARG A 65 15.58 5.06 -2.43
N ASN A 66 14.34 5.44 -2.15
CA ASN A 66 14.05 6.79 -1.67
C ASN A 66 14.78 7.04 -0.33
N PRO A 67 15.24 8.28 -0.09
CA PRO A 67 15.97 8.64 1.13
C PRO A 67 15.11 8.57 2.39
#